data_AF-A0A832FKY3-F1
#
_entry.id   AF-A0A832FKY3-F1
#
_cell.length_a   1.000
_cell.length_b   1.000
_cell.length_c   1.000
_cell.angle_alpha   90.00
_cell.angle_beta   90.00
_cell.angle_gamma   90.00
#
_symmetry.space_group_name_H-M   'P 1'
#
loop_
_entity.id
_entity.type
_entity.pdbx_description
1 polymer ?
#
loop_
_entity_poly.entity_id
_entity_poly.type
_entity_poly.pdbx_seq_one_letter_code
_entity_poly.pdbx_strand_id
1 'polypeptide(L)'
;MANVSDLQVVSPRNRLIGDLPKIGIRPAIDGRRQGVRESLEEQTMGMAQAAARLLSENLRHANGLPVECVVADTCIGGVAEAARTADQFARAGVGVSITVTPCWCYGSETMDMDPYLPKAVWGFNGTERPGAVYLAAVLAAHNQKGLPAFGIYGRDVQDAGDGTIPGDVRDKLLQFARAGLAVATMRGKSYLSMGGVSMGIAGSIVDQALFEAYLGMRVEVVDMSEFVRRMDEKIYDPDEFARALAWVKENCREGKEYNAPEKQRSRAQKDQDWETVVKMAIIARDMMVGNPRLAEAGFGEEALGHNAILAGFQGQRQWTDHFPNGDFMEAILNSSFDGNGIRLTDPATTEND
;
A
#
# COMPACT_ATOMS: atom_id res chain seq x y z
N MET A 1 -1.59 13.34 27.33
CA MET A 1 -1.26 12.25 26.39
C MET A 1 -2.20 11.10 26.73
N ALA A 2 -2.89 10.53 25.74
CA ALA A 2 -3.74 9.36 25.95
C ALA A 2 -2.90 8.21 26.53
N ASN A 3 -3.47 7.41 27.43
CA ASN A 3 -2.77 6.25 27.97
C ASN A 3 -2.78 5.12 26.93
N VAL A 4 -1.75 5.06 26.08
CA VAL A 4 -1.66 4.09 24.97
C VAL A 4 -1.27 2.68 25.46
N SER A 5 -0.73 2.52 26.68
CA SER A 5 -0.26 1.22 27.17
C SER A 5 -1.36 0.18 27.34
N ASP A 6 -2.60 0.64 27.53
CA ASP A 6 -3.75 -0.22 27.82
C ASP A 6 -4.59 -0.49 26.56
N LEU A 7 -4.21 0.11 25.42
CA LEU A 7 -4.91 -0.11 24.15
C LEU A 7 -4.49 -1.44 23.53
N GLN A 8 -5.48 -2.24 23.13
CA GLN A 8 -5.25 -3.48 22.42
C GLN A 8 -4.78 -3.19 20.98
N VAL A 9 -3.86 -4.01 20.48
CA VAL A 9 -3.47 -3.97 19.07
C VAL A 9 -4.53 -4.68 18.26
N VAL A 10 -5.17 -3.95 17.35
CA VAL A 10 -6.12 -4.51 16.39
C VAL A 10 -5.34 -5.45 15.46
N SER A 11 -5.84 -6.68 15.31
CA SER A 11 -5.15 -7.68 14.47
C SER A 11 -4.99 -7.19 13.03
N PRO A 12 -3.81 -7.40 12.41
CA PRO A 12 -3.57 -7.06 11.00
C PRO A 12 -4.65 -7.63 10.08
N ARG A 13 -5.21 -6.77 9.23
CA ARG A 13 -6.22 -7.15 8.24
C ARG A 13 -6.13 -6.28 6.99
N ASN A 14 -6.55 -6.81 5.85
CA ASN A 14 -6.77 -5.99 4.66
C ASN A 14 -8.15 -5.33 4.76
N ARG A 15 -8.19 -3.99 4.83
CA ARG A 15 -9.43 -3.20 4.90
C ARG A 15 -9.97 -2.79 3.53
N LEU A 16 -9.16 -2.96 2.47
CA LEU A 16 -9.50 -2.55 1.11
C LEU A 16 -9.88 -3.78 0.27
N ILE A 17 -10.64 -3.54 -0.79
CA ILE A 17 -11.10 -4.58 -1.72
C ILE A 17 -9.92 -5.05 -2.59
N GLY A 18 -9.84 -6.37 -2.77
CA GLY A 18 -8.80 -7.06 -3.56
C GLY A 18 -7.68 -7.65 -2.70
N ASP A 19 -6.92 -8.58 -3.28
CA ASP A 19 -5.80 -9.23 -2.60
C ASP A 19 -4.60 -8.29 -2.46
N LEU A 20 -3.75 -8.55 -1.46
CA LEU A 20 -2.49 -7.85 -1.30
C LEU A 20 -1.48 -8.30 -2.37
N PRO A 21 -0.69 -7.37 -2.95
CA PRO A 21 0.22 -7.71 -4.03
C PRO A 21 1.34 -8.62 -3.55
N LYS A 22 1.61 -9.68 -4.30
CA LYS A 22 2.73 -10.61 -4.01
C LYS A 22 3.98 -10.24 -4.79
N ILE A 23 5.13 -10.75 -4.35
CA ILE A 23 6.40 -10.65 -5.10
C ILE A 23 6.64 -11.96 -5.86
N GLY A 24 6.71 -11.88 -7.19
CA GLY A 24 7.06 -13.00 -8.04
C GLY A 24 8.58 -13.15 -8.21
N ILE A 25 9.12 -14.34 -7.97
CA ILE A 25 10.55 -14.65 -8.13
C ILE A 25 10.76 -15.56 -9.35
N ARG A 26 11.56 -15.10 -10.31
CA ARG A 26 11.80 -15.73 -11.62
C ARG A 26 13.23 -16.32 -11.67
N PRO A 27 13.44 -17.60 -11.36
CA PRO A 27 14.73 -18.28 -11.50
C PRO A 27 15.09 -18.49 -12.98
N ALA A 28 15.91 -17.63 -13.59
CA ALA A 28 16.35 -17.79 -14.97
C ALA A 28 17.58 -18.71 -15.06
N ILE A 29 17.64 -19.56 -16.09
CA ILE A 29 18.70 -20.58 -16.25
C ILE A 29 19.16 -20.70 -17.71
N ASP A 30 20.33 -21.31 -17.93
CA ASP A 30 20.75 -21.72 -19.28
C ASP A 30 19.82 -22.83 -19.80
N GLY A 31 19.26 -22.65 -21.00
CA GLY A 31 18.37 -23.62 -21.63
C GLY A 31 19.06 -24.90 -22.13
N ARG A 32 20.41 -24.92 -22.25
CA ARG A 32 21.16 -26.08 -22.77
C ARG A 32 21.06 -27.27 -21.83
N ARG A 33 20.48 -28.36 -22.32
CA ARG A 33 20.41 -29.66 -21.62
C ARG A 33 21.70 -30.47 -21.83
N GLN A 34 21.67 -31.73 -21.41
CA GLN A 34 22.79 -32.68 -21.52
C GLN A 34 23.98 -32.31 -20.62
N GLY A 35 23.69 -31.75 -19.45
CA GLY A 35 24.65 -31.55 -18.36
C GLY A 35 24.76 -30.11 -17.88
N VAL A 36 24.52 -29.12 -18.75
CA VAL A 36 24.66 -27.71 -18.36
C VAL A 36 23.52 -27.29 -17.44
N ARG A 37 22.28 -27.31 -17.94
CA ARG A 37 21.08 -26.92 -17.17
C ARG A 37 20.92 -27.80 -15.93
N GLU A 38 21.05 -29.11 -16.09
CA GLU A 38 20.87 -30.09 -15.01
C GLU A 38 21.82 -29.82 -13.83
N SER A 39 23.04 -29.32 -14.10
CA SER A 39 24.02 -28.94 -13.06
C SER A 39 23.69 -27.63 -12.32
N LEU A 40 22.73 -26.84 -12.79
CA LEU A 40 22.44 -25.48 -12.31
C LEU A 40 21.04 -25.34 -11.70
N GLU A 41 20.13 -26.29 -11.92
CA GLU A 41 18.74 -26.24 -11.46
C GLU A 41 18.65 -26.00 -9.93
N GLU A 42 19.40 -26.77 -9.14
CA GLU A 42 19.35 -26.68 -7.68
C GLU A 42 19.86 -25.32 -7.17
N GLN A 43 21.02 -24.85 -7.67
CA GLN A 43 21.56 -23.55 -7.27
C GLN A 43 20.64 -22.40 -7.69
N THR A 44 20.08 -22.46 -8.90
CA THR A 44 19.21 -21.42 -9.45
C THR A 44 17.90 -21.32 -8.68
N MET A 45 17.27 -22.46 -8.38
CA MET A 45 16.07 -22.51 -7.55
C MET A 45 16.37 -22.14 -6.09
N GLY A 46 17.50 -22.57 -5.55
CA GLY A 46 17.95 -22.22 -4.21
C GLY A 46 18.13 -20.70 -4.02
N MET A 47 18.67 -20.02 -5.03
CA MET A 47 18.78 -18.56 -5.07
C MET A 47 17.41 -17.88 -5.05
N ALA A 48 16.43 -18.39 -5.80
CA ALA A 48 15.06 -17.87 -5.79
C ALA A 48 14.37 -18.06 -4.43
N GLN A 49 14.54 -19.23 -3.82
CA GLN A 49 14.01 -19.51 -2.49
C GLN A 49 14.67 -18.66 -1.40
N ALA A 50 15.98 -18.40 -1.50
CA ALA A 50 16.70 -17.53 -0.59
C ALA A 50 16.19 -16.08 -0.68
N ALA A 51 15.98 -15.56 -1.90
CA ALA A 51 15.39 -14.25 -2.11
C ALA A 51 13.96 -14.18 -1.54
N ALA A 52 13.12 -15.19 -1.81
CA ALA A 52 11.76 -15.26 -1.27
C ALA A 52 11.74 -15.26 0.26
N ARG A 53 12.59 -16.07 0.92
CA ARG A 53 12.71 -16.09 2.38
C ARG A 53 13.14 -14.73 2.93
N LEU A 54 14.20 -14.15 2.38
CA LEU A 54 14.70 -12.83 2.80
C LEU A 54 13.57 -11.79 2.78
N LEU A 55 12.82 -11.71 1.67
CA LEU A 55 11.77 -10.71 1.49
C LEU A 55 10.60 -10.94 2.44
N SER A 56 10.10 -12.17 2.55
CA SER A 56 8.95 -12.49 3.42
C SER A 56 9.27 -12.35 4.91
N GLU A 57 10.50 -12.64 5.32
CA GLU A 57 10.93 -12.50 6.73
C GLU A 57 11.07 -11.03 7.14
N ASN A 58 11.54 -10.16 6.25
CA ASN A 58 11.93 -8.78 6.57
C ASN A 58 10.92 -7.71 6.15
N LEU A 59 9.91 -8.05 5.33
CA LEU A 59 8.89 -7.11 4.87
C LEU A 59 7.51 -7.46 5.40
N ARG A 60 6.71 -6.42 5.60
CA ARG A 60 5.28 -6.47 5.88
C ARG A 60 4.57 -5.49 4.94
N HIS A 61 3.32 -5.78 4.62
CA HIS A 61 2.42 -4.78 4.06
C HIS A 61 2.15 -3.68 5.10
N ALA A 62 1.69 -2.52 4.65
CA ALA A 62 1.43 -1.38 5.55
C ALA A 62 0.43 -1.72 6.68
N ASN A 63 -0.49 -2.66 6.42
CA ASN A 63 -1.46 -3.16 7.41
C ASN A 63 -0.89 -4.19 8.40
N GLY A 64 0.40 -4.50 8.35
CA GLY A 64 1.09 -5.44 9.23
C GLY A 64 1.06 -6.90 8.79
N LEU A 65 0.34 -7.26 7.72
CA LEU A 65 0.33 -8.63 7.20
C LEU A 65 1.69 -8.99 6.55
N PRO A 66 2.13 -10.27 6.64
CA PRO A 66 3.35 -10.72 6.00
C PRO A 66 3.29 -10.56 4.48
N VAL A 67 4.41 -10.18 3.87
CA VAL A 67 4.55 -10.19 2.42
C VAL A 67 4.69 -11.64 1.95
N GLU A 68 3.94 -12.00 0.92
CA GLU A 68 4.02 -13.30 0.27
C GLU A 68 4.87 -13.23 -1.00
N CYS A 69 5.64 -14.28 -1.25
CA CYS A 69 6.40 -14.48 -2.49
C CYS A 69 5.88 -15.68 -3.26
N VAL A 70 5.86 -15.59 -4.59
CA VAL A 70 5.50 -16.69 -5.51
C VAL A 70 6.73 -17.02 -6.34
N VAL A 71 7.32 -18.18 -6.12
CA VAL A 71 8.46 -18.66 -6.94
C VAL A 71 7.91 -19.40 -8.15
N ALA A 72 8.48 -19.16 -9.33
CA ALA A 72 8.08 -19.88 -10.54
C ALA A 72 8.23 -21.40 -10.36
N ASP A 73 7.27 -22.17 -10.89
CA ASP A 73 7.24 -23.64 -10.75
C ASP A 73 8.49 -24.34 -11.33
N THR A 74 9.13 -23.71 -12.33
CA THR A 74 10.32 -24.22 -12.99
C THR A 74 11.33 -23.09 -13.19
N CYS A 75 12.62 -23.43 -13.30
CA CYS A 75 13.59 -22.50 -13.86
C CYS A 75 13.23 -22.13 -15.32
N ILE A 76 13.62 -20.93 -15.73
CA ILE A 76 13.23 -20.29 -16.98
C ILE A 76 14.43 -20.26 -17.92
N GLY A 77 14.49 -21.23 -18.84
CA GLY A 77 15.53 -21.34 -19.86
C GLY A 77 15.12 -20.78 -21.23
N GLY A 78 13.86 -20.42 -21.41
CA GLY A 78 13.35 -19.81 -22.64
C GLY A 78 11.89 -19.40 -22.56
N VAL A 79 11.35 -18.97 -23.70
CA VAL A 79 10.06 -18.26 -23.78
C VAL A 79 8.85 -19.08 -23.30
N ALA A 80 8.84 -20.40 -23.52
CA ALA A 80 7.73 -21.25 -23.08
C ALA A 80 7.61 -21.30 -21.55
N GLU A 81 8.74 -21.36 -20.85
CA GLU A 81 8.78 -21.34 -19.38
C GLU A 81 8.47 -19.94 -18.86
N ALA A 82 8.99 -18.89 -19.52
CA ALA A 82 8.69 -17.50 -19.18
C ALA A 82 7.18 -17.19 -19.29
N ALA A 83 6.51 -17.70 -20.32
CA ALA A 83 5.07 -17.55 -20.52
C ALA A 83 4.26 -18.29 -19.44
N ARG A 84 4.69 -19.50 -19.04
CA ARG A 84 4.06 -20.25 -17.93
C ARG A 84 4.21 -19.51 -16.60
N THR A 85 5.38 -18.94 -16.32
CA THR A 85 5.60 -18.12 -15.13
C THR A 85 4.72 -16.87 -15.13
N ALA A 86 4.57 -16.20 -16.28
CA ALA A 86 3.70 -15.03 -16.38
C ALA A 86 2.23 -15.38 -16.10
N ASP A 87 1.71 -16.50 -16.64
CA ASP A 87 0.36 -16.99 -16.34
C ASP A 87 0.17 -17.37 -14.87
N GLN A 88 1.15 -18.04 -14.27
CA GLN A 88 1.18 -18.34 -12.83
C GLN A 88 1.10 -17.06 -11.99
N PHE A 89 1.93 -16.06 -12.33
CA PHE A 89 2.04 -14.80 -11.58
C PHE A 89 0.77 -13.96 -11.69
N ALA A 90 0.17 -13.90 -12.89
CA ALA A 90 -1.08 -13.20 -13.11
C ALA A 90 -2.22 -13.77 -12.24
N ARG A 91 -2.34 -15.11 -12.15
CA ARG A 91 -3.34 -15.78 -11.31
C ARG A 91 -3.09 -15.62 -9.82
N ALA A 92 -1.84 -15.47 -9.43
CA ALA A 92 -1.43 -15.36 -8.03
C ALA A 92 -1.44 -13.91 -7.49
N GLY A 93 -1.81 -12.91 -8.30
CA GLY A 93 -1.82 -11.51 -7.89
C GLY A 93 -0.43 -10.93 -7.66
N VAL A 94 0.56 -11.35 -8.44
CA VAL A 94 1.92 -10.79 -8.37
C VAL A 94 1.90 -9.33 -8.83
N GLY A 95 2.39 -8.43 -7.97
CA GLY A 95 2.50 -7.00 -8.24
C GLY A 95 3.94 -6.51 -8.45
N VAL A 96 4.95 -7.35 -8.18
CA VAL A 96 6.38 -7.02 -8.30
C VAL A 96 7.13 -8.25 -8.81
N SER A 97 8.06 -8.08 -9.73
CA SER A 97 8.84 -9.19 -10.32
C SER A 97 10.33 -9.07 -10.04
N ILE A 98 10.97 -10.16 -9.58
CA ILE A 98 12.42 -10.22 -9.37
C ILE A 98 12.95 -11.45 -10.09
N THR A 99 13.81 -11.23 -11.09
CA THR A 99 14.53 -12.31 -11.77
C THR A 99 15.85 -12.56 -11.06
N VAL A 100 16.20 -13.82 -10.84
CA VAL A 100 17.47 -14.22 -10.22
C VAL A 100 18.18 -15.24 -11.09
N THR A 101 19.52 -15.21 -11.15
CA THR A 101 20.28 -16.30 -11.79
C THR A 101 21.73 -16.37 -11.32
N PRO A 102 22.30 -17.58 -11.24
CA PRO A 102 23.73 -17.78 -11.11
C PRO A 102 24.49 -17.87 -12.45
N CYS A 103 23.81 -17.83 -13.60
CA CYS A 103 24.43 -18.23 -14.87
C CYS A 103 24.02 -17.39 -16.09
N TRP A 104 24.57 -17.75 -17.26
CA TRP A 104 24.10 -17.22 -18.54
C TRP A 104 22.67 -17.71 -18.80
N CYS A 105 21.79 -16.82 -19.27
CA CYS A 105 20.47 -17.17 -19.78
C CYS A 105 20.20 -16.37 -21.07
N TYR A 106 19.17 -16.74 -21.83
CA TYR A 106 18.93 -16.20 -23.17
C TYR A 106 18.17 -14.86 -23.15
N GLY A 107 18.76 -13.84 -22.52
CA GLY A 107 18.34 -12.42 -22.56
C GLY A 107 16.83 -12.19 -22.78
N SER A 108 16.45 -11.84 -24.01
CA SER A 108 15.06 -11.50 -24.36
C SER A 108 14.07 -12.66 -24.39
N GLU A 109 14.53 -13.91 -24.42
CA GLU A 109 13.67 -15.09 -24.34
C GLU A 109 13.18 -15.35 -22.90
N THR A 110 13.96 -14.93 -21.90
CA THR A 110 13.68 -15.19 -20.47
C THR A 110 13.20 -13.94 -19.71
N MET A 111 13.29 -12.77 -20.32
CA MET A 111 12.92 -11.49 -19.68
C MET A 111 11.44 -11.43 -19.28
N ASP A 112 11.13 -10.50 -18.38
CA ASP A 112 9.74 -10.19 -18.02
C ASP A 112 9.22 -9.12 -18.97
N MET A 113 8.16 -9.44 -19.72
CA MET A 113 7.60 -8.56 -20.74
C MET A 113 6.42 -7.72 -20.23
N ASP A 114 5.99 -7.89 -18.98
CA ASP A 114 4.89 -7.10 -18.43
C ASP A 114 5.32 -5.62 -18.30
N PRO A 115 4.65 -4.66 -18.97
CA PRO A 115 5.05 -3.26 -18.93
C PRO A 115 4.65 -2.53 -17.63
N TYR A 116 3.79 -3.14 -16.81
CA TYR A 116 3.18 -2.51 -15.64
C TYR A 116 3.81 -2.93 -14.32
N LEU A 117 4.40 -4.13 -14.25
CA LEU A 117 5.06 -4.59 -13.02
C LEU A 117 6.43 -3.90 -12.82
N PRO A 118 6.70 -3.32 -11.64
CA PRO A 118 8.05 -3.02 -11.21
C PRO A 118 8.90 -4.29 -11.27
N LYS A 119 10.06 -4.22 -11.91
CA LYS A 119 10.91 -5.39 -12.14
C LYS A 119 12.39 -5.15 -11.83
N ALA A 120 13.03 -6.16 -11.24
CA ALA A 120 14.46 -6.17 -10.97
C ALA A 120 15.10 -7.48 -11.41
N VAL A 121 16.42 -7.45 -11.62
CA VAL A 121 17.24 -8.62 -11.96
C VAL A 121 18.45 -8.67 -11.03
N TRP A 122 18.63 -9.77 -10.32
CA TRP A 122 19.82 -10.07 -9.54
C TRP A 122 20.65 -11.15 -10.24
N GLY A 123 21.81 -10.74 -10.76
CA GLY A 123 22.81 -11.67 -11.28
C GLY A 123 23.87 -11.98 -10.23
N PHE A 124 24.10 -13.26 -9.94
CA PHE A 124 25.16 -13.69 -9.03
C PHE A 124 26.53 -13.23 -9.55
N ASN A 125 27.36 -12.69 -8.66
CA ASN A 125 28.73 -12.30 -8.97
C ASN A 125 29.68 -13.47 -8.74
N GLY A 126 29.55 -14.52 -9.56
CA GLY A 126 30.45 -15.68 -9.57
C GLY A 126 31.28 -15.75 -10.85
N THR A 127 32.32 -16.59 -10.84
CA THR A 127 33.24 -16.72 -12.00
C THR A 127 32.96 -17.95 -12.84
N GLU A 128 32.50 -19.02 -12.21
CA GLU A 128 32.26 -20.34 -12.81
C GLU A 128 31.12 -20.30 -13.82
N ARG A 129 30.14 -19.43 -13.57
CA ARG A 129 28.95 -19.22 -14.40
C ARG A 129 28.64 -17.72 -14.49
N PRO A 130 28.36 -17.20 -15.69
CA PRO A 130 28.40 -15.75 -15.92
C PRO A 130 27.06 -15.07 -15.61
N GLY A 131 26.59 -15.16 -14.36
CA GLY A 131 25.33 -14.54 -13.89
C GLY A 131 25.29 -13.02 -14.09
N ALA A 132 26.41 -12.35 -13.83
CA ALA A 132 26.59 -10.91 -14.09
C ALA A 132 26.49 -10.54 -15.58
N VAL A 133 26.88 -11.45 -16.47
CA VAL A 133 26.80 -11.22 -17.93
C VAL A 133 25.36 -11.34 -18.40
N TYR A 134 24.57 -12.29 -17.88
CA TYR A 134 23.13 -12.31 -18.10
C TYR A 134 22.48 -11.02 -17.62
N LEU A 135 22.82 -10.57 -16.40
CA LEU A 135 22.31 -9.33 -15.83
C LEU A 135 22.51 -8.14 -16.79
N ALA A 136 23.73 -7.93 -17.28
CA ALA A 136 24.01 -6.85 -18.23
C ALA A 136 23.24 -7.03 -19.55
N ALA A 137 23.18 -8.25 -20.09
CA ALA A 137 22.50 -8.54 -21.35
C ALA A 137 20.98 -8.34 -21.28
N VAL A 138 20.32 -8.82 -20.22
CA VAL A 138 18.88 -8.68 -20.07
C VAL A 138 18.48 -7.25 -19.73
N LEU A 139 19.30 -6.50 -18.97
CA LEU A 139 19.07 -5.07 -18.76
C LEU A 139 19.22 -4.27 -20.06
N ALA A 140 20.17 -4.63 -20.94
CA ALA A 140 20.26 -4.04 -22.27
C ALA A 140 18.99 -4.33 -23.10
N ALA A 141 18.43 -5.54 -23.04
CA ALA A 141 17.16 -5.88 -23.69
C ALA A 141 15.97 -5.10 -23.12
N HIS A 142 15.90 -4.94 -21.80
CA HIS A 142 14.92 -4.10 -21.12
C HIS A 142 14.98 -2.64 -21.59
N ASN A 143 16.17 -2.05 -21.63
CA ASN A 143 16.40 -0.70 -22.11
C ASN A 143 16.03 -0.55 -23.60
N GLN A 144 16.42 -1.52 -24.44
CA GLN A 144 16.12 -1.51 -25.87
C GLN A 144 14.61 -1.60 -26.15
N LYS A 145 13.86 -2.32 -25.31
CA LYS A 145 12.41 -2.53 -25.46
C LYS A 145 11.55 -1.49 -24.72
N GLY A 146 12.16 -0.54 -24.02
CA GLY A 146 11.41 0.45 -23.24
C GLY A 146 10.68 -0.15 -22.03
N LEU A 147 11.26 -1.18 -21.42
CA LEU A 147 10.70 -1.87 -20.25
C LEU A 147 11.68 -1.73 -19.07
N PRO A 148 11.68 -0.62 -18.32
CA PRO A 148 12.67 -0.36 -17.28
C PRO A 148 12.78 -1.49 -16.26
N ALA A 149 14.01 -1.84 -15.88
CA ALA A 149 14.31 -2.86 -14.88
C ALA A 149 15.51 -2.45 -14.02
N PHE A 150 15.47 -2.78 -12.74
CA PHE A 150 16.57 -2.51 -11.81
C PHE A 150 17.63 -3.60 -11.87
N GLY A 151 18.91 -3.22 -11.92
CA GLY A 151 20.04 -4.13 -11.83
C GLY A 151 20.55 -4.29 -10.41
N ILE A 152 20.64 -5.52 -9.92
CA ILE A 152 21.19 -5.86 -8.61
C ILE A 152 22.44 -6.72 -8.82
N TYR A 153 23.59 -6.13 -8.52
CA TYR A 153 24.91 -6.75 -8.63
C TYR A 153 25.66 -6.55 -7.32
N GLY A 154 26.18 -7.64 -6.76
CA GLY A 154 27.01 -7.64 -5.55
C GLY A 154 28.43 -7.17 -5.86
N ARG A 155 29.01 -6.37 -4.96
CA ARG A 155 30.35 -5.80 -5.16
C ARG A 155 31.45 -6.85 -5.26
N ASP A 156 31.41 -7.82 -4.38
CA ASP A 156 32.46 -8.82 -4.20
C ASP A 156 32.10 -10.13 -4.92
N VAL A 157 33.13 -10.78 -5.47
CA VAL A 157 32.98 -12.09 -6.11
C VAL A 157 32.64 -13.13 -5.04
N GLN A 158 31.69 -14.01 -5.32
CA GLN A 158 31.29 -15.14 -4.49
C GLN A 158 31.63 -16.46 -5.16
N ASP A 159 32.06 -17.44 -4.37
CA ASP A 159 32.34 -18.79 -4.85
C ASP A 159 31.05 -19.50 -5.29
N ALA A 160 31.14 -20.39 -6.28
CA ALA A 160 30.00 -21.21 -6.68
C ALA A 160 29.47 -22.03 -5.48
N GLY A 161 28.15 -21.97 -5.27
CA GLY A 161 27.47 -22.66 -4.17
C GLY A 161 27.38 -21.86 -2.87
N ASP A 162 28.00 -20.67 -2.76
CA ASP A 162 27.71 -19.77 -1.64
C ASP A 162 26.26 -19.29 -1.71
N GLY A 163 25.43 -19.81 -0.81
CA GLY A 163 24.01 -19.45 -0.70
C GLY A 163 23.76 -18.16 0.08
N THR A 164 24.80 -17.47 0.53
CA THR A 164 24.68 -16.24 1.31
C THR A 164 24.29 -15.09 0.40
N ILE A 165 23.28 -14.31 0.79
CA ILE A 165 22.94 -13.05 0.14
C ILE A 165 23.84 -11.97 0.75
N PRO A 166 24.75 -11.34 -0.03
CA PRO A 166 25.61 -10.27 0.48
C PRO A 166 24.81 -9.08 1.01
N GLY A 167 25.39 -8.32 1.94
CA GLY A 167 24.71 -7.18 2.56
C GLY A 167 24.25 -6.12 1.55
N ASP A 168 25.07 -5.80 0.55
CA ASP A 168 24.74 -4.80 -0.48
C ASP A 168 23.65 -5.30 -1.45
N VAL A 169 23.62 -6.60 -1.74
CA VAL A 169 22.54 -7.24 -2.50
C VAL A 169 21.25 -7.26 -1.69
N ARG A 170 21.32 -7.62 -0.40
CA ARG A 170 20.20 -7.65 0.54
C ARG A 170 19.51 -6.29 0.60
N ASP A 171 20.28 -5.23 0.79
CA ASP A 171 19.75 -3.88 0.93
C ASP A 171 19.07 -3.41 -0.36
N LYS A 172 19.65 -3.70 -1.53
CA LYS A 172 19.03 -3.41 -2.84
C LYS A 172 17.74 -4.20 -3.06
N LEU A 173 17.70 -5.49 -2.72
CA LEU A 173 16.50 -6.33 -2.82
C LEU A 173 15.37 -5.79 -1.94
N LEU A 174 15.67 -5.48 -0.68
CA LEU A 174 14.69 -4.95 0.27
C LEU A 174 14.19 -3.56 -0.14
N GLN A 175 15.08 -2.68 -0.61
CA GLN A 175 14.71 -1.35 -1.09
C GLN A 175 13.80 -1.42 -2.32
N PHE A 176 14.19 -2.21 -3.32
CA PHE A 176 13.40 -2.40 -4.54
C PHE A 176 12.02 -2.99 -4.21
N ALA A 177 11.98 -4.08 -3.43
CA ALA A 177 10.74 -4.75 -3.07
C ALA A 177 9.79 -3.82 -2.29
N ARG A 178 10.30 -3.03 -1.34
CA ARG A 178 9.49 -2.06 -0.59
C ARG A 178 8.86 -1.01 -1.51
N ALA A 179 9.65 -0.45 -2.43
CA ALA A 179 9.15 0.54 -3.39
C ALA A 179 8.14 -0.07 -4.37
N GLY A 180 8.44 -1.25 -4.91
CA GLY A 180 7.55 -1.97 -5.82
C GLY A 180 6.21 -2.33 -5.17
N LEU A 181 6.22 -2.79 -3.92
CA LEU A 181 5.00 -3.10 -3.17
C LEU A 181 4.16 -1.85 -2.92
N ALA A 182 4.77 -0.68 -2.66
CA ALA A 182 4.03 0.57 -2.52
C ALA A 182 3.29 0.93 -3.82
N VAL A 183 3.97 0.85 -4.97
CA VAL A 183 3.38 1.06 -6.31
C VAL A 183 2.24 0.07 -6.56
N ALA A 184 2.47 -1.22 -6.31
CA ALA A 184 1.47 -2.26 -6.53
C ALA A 184 0.25 -2.13 -5.60
N THR A 185 0.44 -1.63 -4.38
CA THR A 185 -0.65 -1.46 -3.40
C THR A 185 -1.61 -0.34 -3.80
N MET A 186 -1.08 0.78 -4.33
CA MET A 186 -1.88 1.93 -4.78
C MET A 186 -2.80 1.58 -5.95
N ARG A 187 -2.33 0.76 -6.89
CA ARG A 187 -3.08 0.43 -8.11
C ARG A 187 -4.46 -0.18 -7.78
N GLY A 188 -5.49 0.35 -8.44
CA GLY A 188 -6.88 -0.05 -8.26
C GLY A 188 -7.56 0.45 -6.98
N LYS A 189 -6.86 1.24 -6.14
CA LYS A 189 -7.46 1.91 -4.97
C LYS A 189 -7.93 3.30 -5.33
N SER A 190 -8.70 3.91 -4.44
CA SER A 190 -9.24 5.25 -4.64
C SER A 190 -8.54 6.29 -3.76
N TYR A 191 -8.46 7.51 -4.26
CA TYR A 191 -8.44 8.71 -3.44
C TYR A 191 -9.88 9.22 -3.29
N LEU A 192 -10.32 9.48 -2.06
CA LEU A 192 -11.65 10.03 -1.80
C LEU A 192 -11.56 11.52 -1.47
N SER A 193 -12.06 12.36 -2.36
CA SER A 193 -12.19 13.79 -2.14
C SER A 193 -13.51 14.12 -1.45
N MET A 194 -13.44 14.59 -0.21
CA MET A 194 -14.61 15.02 0.56
C MET A 194 -14.73 16.55 0.48
N GLY A 195 -15.57 17.01 -0.44
CA GLY A 195 -15.61 18.38 -0.93
C GLY A 195 -14.84 18.54 -2.24
N GLY A 196 -14.34 19.74 -2.50
CA GLY A 196 -13.50 20.07 -3.64
C GLY A 196 -12.33 20.96 -3.24
N VAL A 197 -12.17 22.09 -3.92
CA VAL A 197 -11.04 23.01 -3.70
C VAL A 197 -11.21 23.76 -2.38
N SER A 198 -10.17 23.73 -1.53
CA SER A 198 -10.12 24.54 -0.31
C SER A 198 -9.35 25.83 -0.58
N MET A 199 -10.01 26.98 -0.46
CA MET A 199 -9.40 28.32 -0.49
C MET A 199 -8.45 28.63 -1.68
N GLY A 200 -8.60 27.92 -2.80
CA GLY A 200 -7.71 28.07 -3.97
C GLY A 200 -6.34 27.41 -3.80
N ILE A 201 -6.18 26.47 -2.87
CA ILE A 201 -4.97 25.66 -2.71
C ILE A 201 -4.82 24.77 -3.92
N ALA A 202 -3.65 24.84 -4.58
CA ALA A 202 -3.41 24.14 -5.84
C ALA A 202 -3.51 22.61 -5.72
N GLY A 203 -3.02 22.02 -4.63
CA GLY A 203 -3.11 20.57 -4.38
C GLY A 203 -4.56 20.07 -4.26
N SER A 204 -5.44 20.88 -3.68
CA SER A 204 -6.87 20.58 -3.57
C SER A 204 -7.66 20.66 -4.89
N ILE A 205 -7.02 21.12 -5.98
CA ILE A 205 -7.54 20.99 -7.34
C ILE A 205 -7.16 19.59 -7.85
N VAL A 206 -7.93 18.58 -7.42
CA VAL A 206 -7.59 17.16 -7.65
C VAL A 206 -7.47 16.85 -9.15
N ASP A 207 -6.23 16.60 -9.60
CA ASP A 207 -5.93 16.17 -10.97
C ASP A 207 -6.16 14.66 -11.12
N GLN A 208 -7.36 14.29 -11.56
CA GLN A 208 -7.73 12.88 -11.74
C GLN A 208 -6.83 12.15 -12.75
N ALA A 209 -6.38 12.84 -13.80
CA ALA A 209 -5.52 12.24 -14.82
C ALA A 209 -4.16 11.84 -14.25
N LEU A 210 -3.63 12.58 -13.26
CA LEU A 210 -2.43 12.20 -12.54
C LEU A 210 -2.63 10.89 -11.75
N PHE A 211 -3.70 10.78 -10.97
CA PHE A 211 -4.00 9.56 -10.19
C PHE A 211 -4.18 8.34 -11.10
N GLU A 212 -4.91 8.50 -12.20
CA GLU A 212 -5.18 7.43 -13.15
C GLU A 212 -3.91 7.00 -13.91
N ALA A 213 -3.17 7.95 -14.49
CA ALA A 213 -2.06 7.64 -15.37
C ALA A 213 -0.79 7.21 -14.62
N TYR A 214 -0.48 7.83 -13.46
CA TYR A 214 0.77 7.58 -12.73
C TYR A 214 0.61 6.56 -11.62
N LEU A 215 -0.50 6.61 -10.88
CA LEU A 215 -0.71 5.75 -9.70
C LEU A 215 -1.59 4.54 -10.00
N GLY A 216 -2.31 4.55 -11.14
CA GLY A 216 -3.32 3.56 -11.48
C GLY A 216 -4.45 3.54 -10.46
N MET A 217 -4.73 4.68 -9.83
CA MET A 217 -5.77 4.88 -8.83
C MET A 217 -7.04 5.45 -9.47
N ARG A 218 -8.14 5.40 -8.72
CA ARG A 218 -9.38 6.12 -9.01
C ARG A 218 -9.46 7.38 -8.15
N VAL A 219 -10.25 8.36 -8.59
CA VAL A 219 -10.67 9.49 -7.75
C VAL A 219 -12.18 9.40 -7.57
N GLU A 220 -12.61 9.27 -6.32
CA GLU A 220 -14.02 9.36 -5.94
C GLU A 220 -14.25 10.72 -5.29
N VAL A 221 -15.40 11.34 -5.56
CA VAL A 221 -15.71 12.69 -5.10
C VAL A 221 -17.08 12.69 -4.45
N VAL A 222 -17.14 13.15 -3.21
CA VAL A 222 -18.38 13.33 -2.45
C VAL A 222 -18.46 14.76 -1.96
N ASP A 223 -19.61 15.43 -2.15
CA ASP A 223 -19.81 16.75 -1.55
C ASP A 223 -19.89 16.63 -0.02
N MET A 224 -19.45 17.66 0.70
CA MET A 224 -19.50 17.66 2.17
C MET A 224 -20.93 17.62 2.71
N SER A 225 -21.97 17.87 1.90
CA SER A 225 -23.37 17.61 2.25
C SER A 225 -23.63 16.15 2.66
N GLU A 226 -22.81 15.20 2.21
CA GLU A 226 -22.94 13.80 2.60
C GLU A 226 -22.68 13.61 4.11
N PHE A 227 -21.76 14.37 4.71
CA PHE A 227 -21.62 14.36 6.17
C PHE A 227 -22.90 14.84 6.86
N VAL A 228 -23.51 15.92 6.36
CA VAL A 228 -24.76 16.46 6.91
C VAL A 228 -25.85 15.40 6.83
N ARG A 229 -26.05 14.79 5.66
CA ARG A 229 -27.04 13.72 5.46
C ARG A 229 -26.81 12.58 6.44
N ARG A 230 -25.57 12.07 6.55
CA ARG A 230 -25.27 10.94 7.45
C ARG A 230 -25.45 11.31 8.92
N MET A 231 -25.18 12.55 9.33
CA MET A 231 -25.43 13.00 10.71
C MET A 231 -26.92 13.12 11.01
N ASP A 232 -27.71 13.71 10.11
CA ASP A 232 -29.14 13.96 10.29
C ASP A 232 -29.97 12.67 10.21
N GLU A 233 -29.65 11.82 9.24
CA GLU A 233 -30.32 10.52 9.00
C GLU A 233 -29.73 9.38 9.86
N LYS A 234 -28.72 9.68 10.69
CA LYS A 234 -28.05 8.72 11.61
C LYS A 234 -27.41 7.52 10.89
N ILE A 235 -26.71 7.78 9.80
CA ILE A 235 -26.01 6.79 8.98
C ILE A 235 -24.58 6.62 9.50
N TYR A 236 -24.50 6.02 10.68
CA TYR A 236 -23.27 5.63 11.38
C TYR A 236 -23.65 4.60 12.46
N ASP A 237 -22.70 3.82 12.98
CA ASP A 237 -22.98 2.88 14.08
C ASP A 237 -23.20 3.67 15.40
N PRO A 238 -24.42 3.67 15.99
CA PRO A 238 -24.70 4.41 17.21
C PRO A 238 -23.99 3.83 18.44
N ASP A 239 -23.73 2.51 18.46
CA ASP A 239 -23.02 1.86 19.55
C ASP A 239 -21.53 2.23 19.50
N GLU A 240 -20.96 2.30 18.30
CA GLU A 240 -19.60 2.81 18.12
C GLU A 240 -19.49 4.27 18.53
N PHE A 241 -20.41 5.13 18.07
CA PHE A 241 -20.43 6.54 18.45
C PHE A 241 -20.44 6.73 19.96
N ALA A 242 -21.28 5.99 20.69
CA ALA A 242 -21.34 6.05 22.14
C ALA A 242 -20.01 5.68 22.82
N ARG A 243 -19.36 4.61 22.36
CA ARG A 243 -18.03 4.18 22.87
C ARG A 243 -16.94 5.19 22.53
N ALA A 244 -16.91 5.67 21.29
CA ALA A 244 -15.93 6.64 20.82
C ALA A 244 -16.03 7.97 21.60
N LEU A 245 -17.25 8.49 21.79
CA LEU A 245 -17.46 9.72 22.54
C LEU A 245 -17.07 9.57 24.02
N ALA A 246 -17.37 8.43 24.64
CA ALA A 246 -16.93 8.15 26.01
C ALA A 246 -15.39 8.12 26.11
N TRP A 247 -14.72 7.45 25.17
CA TRP A 247 -13.26 7.40 25.10
C TRP A 247 -12.65 8.79 24.91
N VAL A 248 -13.21 9.63 24.03
CA VAL A 248 -12.77 11.01 23.81
C VAL A 248 -12.89 11.84 25.07
N LYS A 249 -14.02 11.78 25.78
CA LYS A 249 -14.21 12.52 27.04
C LYS A 249 -13.18 12.16 28.11
N GLU A 250 -12.76 10.90 28.14
CA GLU A 250 -11.77 10.43 29.10
C GLU A 250 -10.32 10.75 28.69
N ASN A 251 -10.00 10.69 27.39
CA ASN A 251 -8.61 10.70 26.91
C ASN A 251 -8.18 12.02 26.23
N CYS A 252 -9.12 12.75 25.63
CA CYS A 252 -8.87 13.98 24.88
C CYS A 252 -9.14 15.20 25.77
N ARG A 253 -8.11 15.63 26.51
CA ARG A 253 -8.21 16.81 27.39
C ARG A 253 -8.37 18.08 26.56
N GLU A 254 -9.45 18.83 26.80
CA GLU A 254 -9.63 20.14 26.22
C GLU A 254 -8.51 21.11 26.64
N GLY A 255 -7.99 21.85 25.67
CA GLY A 255 -6.97 22.87 25.89
C GLY A 255 -7.52 24.16 26.48
N LYS A 256 -6.62 25.13 26.67
CA LYS A 256 -6.98 26.49 27.05
C LYS A 256 -7.78 27.15 25.91
N GLU A 257 -8.89 27.80 26.25
CA GLU A 257 -9.67 28.63 25.33
C GLU A 257 -8.95 29.96 25.06
N TYR A 258 -8.73 30.28 23.79
CA TYR A 258 -8.04 31.50 23.35
C TYR A 258 -8.96 32.50 22.64
N ASN A 259 -10.20 32.11 22.31
CA ASN A 259 -11.17 33.06 21.76
C ASN A 259 -11.46 34.17 22.77
N ALA A 260 -11.66 35.39 22.26
CA ALA A 260 -12.13 36.50 23.06
C ALA A 260 -13.43 36.11 23.79
N PRO A 261 -13.66 36.54 25.05
CA PRO A 261 -14.77 36.05 25.88
C PRO A 261 -16.14 36.07 25.20
N GLU A 262 -16.41 37.08 24.39
CA GLU A 262 -17.65 37.26 23.63
C GLU A 262 -17.82 36.31 22.44
N LYS A 263 -16.73 35.68 21.98
CA LYS A 263 -16.74 34.65 20.93
C LYS A 263 -16.64 33.24 21.47
N GLN A 264 -16.49 33.07 22.78
CA GLN A 264 -16.40 31.75 23.38
C GLN A 264 -17.74 31.03 23.30
N ARG A 265 -17.72 29.79 22.83
CA ARG A 265 -18.89 28.92 22.82
C ARG A 265 -19.20 28.46 24.24
N SER A 266 -20.49 28.35 24.56
CA SER A 266 -20.96 27.80 25.82
C SER A 266 -20.55 26.33 25.99
N ARG A 267 -20.57 25.82 27.23
CA ARG A 267 -20.27 24.40 27.51
C ARG A 267 -21.15 23.45 26.68
N ALA A 268 -22.46 23.72 26.62
CA ALA A 268 -23.40 22.91 25.84
C ALA A 268 -23.07 22.89 24.34
N GLN A 269 -22.68 24.05 23.77
CA GLN A 269 -22.25 24.11 22.37
C GLN A 269 -20.95 23.33 22.15
N LYS A 270 -19.97 23.42 23.06
CA LYS A 270 -18.73 22.65 22.98
C LYS A 270 -18.96 21.15 23.08
N ASP A 271 -19.91 20.73 23.93
CA ASP A 271 -20.30 19.32 24.02
C ASP A 271 -20.93 18.83 22.71
N GLN A 272 -21.76 19.66 22.07
CA GLN A 272 -22.31 19.37 20.74
C GLN A 272 -21.22 19.35 19.64
N ASP A 273 -20.23 20.23 19.73
CA ASP A 273 -19.09 20.23 18.80
C ASP A 273 -18.33 18.90 18.91
N TRP A 274 -18.08 18.41 20.13
CA TRP A 274 -17.47 17.09 20.35
C TRP A 274 -18.27 15.95 19.73
N GLU A 275 -19.59 15.93 19.92
CA GLU A 275 -20.45 14.93 19.28
C GLU A 275 -20.34 14.98 17.75
N THR A 276 -20.27 16.20 17.20
CA THR A 276 -20.18 16.42 15.75
C THR A 276 -18.85 15.93 15.19
N VAL A 277 -17.72 16.34 15.77
CA VAL A 277 -16.39 15.95 15.25
C VAL A 277 -16.09 14.46 15.43
N VAL A 278 -16.67 13.82 16.45
CA VAL A 278 -16.60 12.35 16.61
C VAL A 278 -17.40 11.64 15.52
N LYS A 279 -18.61 12.14 15.19
CA LYS A 279 -19.39 11.61 14.06
C LYS A 279 -18.66 11.82 12.73
N MET A 280 -18.04 12.97 12.53
CA MET A 280 -17.23 13.25 11.33
C MET A 280 -16.11 12.21 11.16
N ALA A 281 -15.37 11.88 12.22
CA ALA A 281 -14.35 10.85 12.17
C ALA A 281 -14.88 9.47 11.75
N ILE A 282 -16.01 9.04 12.33
CA ILE A 282 -16.65 7.77 12.00
C ILE A 282 -17.14 7.78 10.54
N ILE A 283 -17.86 8.82 10.15
CA ILE A 283 -18.44 8.96 8.81
C ILE A 283 -17.35 8.99 7.74
N ALA A 284 -16.27 9.74 7.94
CA ALA A 284 -15.16 9.81 7.01
C ALA A 284 -14.52 8.43 6.80
N ARG A 285 -14.22 7.71 7.89
CA ARG A 285 -13.68 6.35 7.82
C ARG A 285 -14.65 5.40 7.11
N ASP A 286 -15.93 5.45 7.45
CA ASP A 286 -16.95 4.60 6.85
C ASP A 286 -17.10 4.90 5.34
N MET A 287 -16.98 6.16 4.91
CA MET A 287 -16.92 6.50 3.49
C MET A 287 -15.66 5.96 2.82
N MET A 288 -14.51 5.98 3.48
CA MET A 288 -13.26 5.48 2.90
C MET A 288 -13.30 3.96 2.68
N VAL A 289 -13.64 3.18 3.71
CA VAL A 289 -13.45 1.72 3.71
C VAL A 289 -14.71 0.89 3.92
N GLY A 290 -15.87 1.55 4.01
CA GLY A 290 -17.14 0.89 4.26
C GLY A 290 -17.30 0.48 5.72
N ASN A 291 -18.51 0.05 6.06
CA ASN A 291 -18.85 -0.43 7.39
C ASN A 291 -20.03 -1.42 7.30
N PRO A 292 -19.82 -2.72 7.62
CA PRO A 292 -20.88 -3.72 7.54
C PRO A 292 -22.07 -3.43 8.48
N ARG A 293 -21.86 -2.67 9.57
CA ARG A 293 -22.92 -2.27 10.49
C ARG A 293 -23.95 -1.34 9.85
N LEU A 294 -23.55 -0.58 8.82
CA LEU A 294 -24.48 0.23 8.03
C LEU A 294 -25.44 -0.64 7.23
N ALA A 295 -24.97 -1.77 6.68
CA ALA A 295 -25.83 -2.71 5.97
C ALA A 295 -26.86 -3.36 6.90
N GLU A 296 -26.48 -3.72 8.12
CA GLU A 296 -27.39 -4.22 9.16
C GLU A 296 -28.47 -3.19 9.53
N ALA A 297 -28.14 -1.89 9.45
CA ALA A 297 -29.06 -0.78 9.68
C ALA A 297 -29.90 -0.39 8.44
N GLY A 298 -29.76 -1.10 7.32
CA GLY A 298 -30.52 -0.86 6.08
C GLY A 298 -29.85 0.10 5.07
N PHE A 299 -28.64 0.58 5.36
CA PHE A 299 -27.84 1.47 4.51
C PHE A 299 -26.83 0.66 3.69
N GLY A 300 -27.35 -0.21 2.84
CA GLY A 300 -26.55 -1.19 2.09
C GLY A 300 -25.59 -0.56 1.07
N GLU A 301 -25.94 0.59 0.50
CA GLU A 301 -25.07 1.34 -0.41
C GLU A 301 -23.91 1.99 0.35
N GLU A 302 -24.22 2.72 1.43
CA GLU A 302 -23.23 3.42 2.24
C GLU A 302 -22.25 2.47 2.95
N ALA A 303 -22.69 1.24 3.22
CA ALA A 303 -21.87 0.19 3.82
C ALA A 303 -20.68 -0.24 2.95
N LEU A 304 -20.72 -0.02 1.63
CA LEU A 304 -19.67 -0.45 0.71
C LEU A 304 -18.42 0.43 0.78
N GLY A 305 -18.59 1.72 1.10
CA GLY A 305 -17.52 2.72 1.04
C GLY A 305 -16.96 2.93 -0.37
N HIS A 306 -15.80 3.60 -0.46
CA HIS A 306 -15.19 4.03 -1.74
C HIS A 306 -13.88 3.33 -2.06
N ASN A 307 -13.52 2.28 -1.30
CA ASN A 307 -12.24 1.57 -1.44
C ASN A 307 -11.02 2.52 -1.42
N ALA A 308 -11.08 3.53 -0.56
CA ALA A 308 -10.14 4.63 -0.52
C ALA A 308 -8.94 4.32 0.39
N ILE A 309 -7.74 4.32 -0.19
CA ILE A 309 -6.48 4.17 0.57
C ILE A 309 -6.07 5.48 1.24
N LEU A 310 -6.49 6.60 0.66
CA LEU A 310 -6.24 7.98 1.08
C LEU A 310 -7.52 8.79 0.83
N ALA A 311 -7.77 9.79 1.65
CA ALA A 311 -8.83 10.76 1.42
C ALA A 311 -8.36 12.19 1.72
N GLY A 312 -9.15 13.17 1.33
CA GLY A 312 -8.96 14.57 1.68
C GLY A 312 -10.27 15.19 2.16
N PHE A 313 -10.20 16.11 3.13
CA PHE A 313 -11.37 16.86 3.60
C PHE A 313 -11.18 18.35 3.32
N GLN A 314 -12.05 18.92 2.48
CA GLN A 314 -11.92 20.30 2.06
C GLN A 314 -12.00 21.25 3.27
N GLY A 315 -13.03 21.08 4.11
CA GLY A 315 -13.28 21.90 5.28
C GLY A 315 -13.48 23.37 4.93
N GLN A 316 -12.39 24.11 4.81
CA GLN A 316 -12.46 25.53 4.52
C GLN A 316 -12.95 25.80 3.08
N ARG A 317 -13.83 26.78 2.85
CA ARG A 317 -14.48 27.66 3.84
C ARG A 317 -15.90 27.22 4.15
N GLN A 318 -16.57 26.57 3.21
CA GLN A 318 -18.01 26.35 3.21
C GLN A 318 -18.47 25.48 4.38
N TRP A 319 -17.69 24.46 4.75
CA TRP A 319 -18.02 23.65 5.93
C TRP A 319 -17.71 24.41 7.21
N THR A 320 -16.48 24.90 7.37
CA THR A 320 -16.01 25.51 8.62
C THR A 320 -16.67 26.85 8.95
N ASP A 321 -17.25 27.53 7.96
CA ASP A 321 -18.04 28.75 8.20
C ASP A 321 -19.40 28.44 8.87
N HIS A 322 -19.81 27.17 8.94
CA HIS A 322 -21.09 26.76 9.53
C HIS A 322 -20.97 25.65 10.59
N PHE A 323 -20.20 24.60 10.32
CA PHE A 323 -20.02 23.42 11.16
C PHE A 323 -18.65 23.40 11.85
N PRO A 324 -18.48 22.61 12.93
CA PRO A 324 -17.16 22.35 13.53
C PRO A 324 -16.14 21.87 12.49
N ASN A 325 -14.88 22.30 12.61
CA ASN A 325 -13.83 21.96 11.65
C ASN A 325 -13.40 20.48 11.70
N GLY A 326 -12.54 20.09 10.75
CA GLY A 326 -12.04 18.73 10.57
C GLY A 326 -10.90 18.33 11.52
N ASP A 327 -10.37 19.23 12.35
CA ASP A 327 -9.11 19.04 13.08
C ASP A 327 -9.06 17.72 13.87
N PHE A 328 -10.11 17.41 14.62
CA PHE A 328 -10.17 16.16 15.40
C PHE A 328 -10.27 14.93 14.49
N MET A 329 -11.11 14.99 13.45
CA MET A 329 -11.27 13.90 12.47
C MET A 329 -9.94 13.61 11.78
N GLU A 330 -9.27 14.62 11.24
CA GLU A 330 -8.00 14.46 10.55
C GLU A 330 -6.92 13.93 11.49
N ALA A 331 -6.85 14.46 12.73
CA ALA A 331 -5.88 14.01 13.71
C ALA A 331 -6.09 12.54 14.11
N ILE A 332 -7.32 12.12 14.40
CA ILE A 332 -7.60 10.74 14.87
C ILE A 332 -7.50 9.72 13.73
N LEU A 333 -7.85 10.09 12.50
CA LEU A 333 -7.74 9.22 11.34
C LEU A 333 -6.28 8.96 10.95
N ASN A 334 -5.42 9.99 11.03
CA ASN A 334 -3.98 9.87 10.81
C ASN A 334 -3.20 9.32 12.02
N SER A 335 -3.84 9.19 13.19
CA SER A 335 -3.23 8.56 14.36
C SER A 335 -3.24 7.04 14.23
N SER A 336 -2.22 6.37 14.79
CA SER A 336 -2.13 4.91 14.80
C SER A 336 -2.99 4.24 15.88
N PHE A 337 -3.94 4.96 16.47
CA PHE A 337 -4.83 4.47 17.51
C PHE A 337 -6.08 5.34 17.64
N ASP A 338 -7.15 4.75 18.16
CA ASP A 338 -8.35 5.45 18.66
C ASP A 338 -9.01 4.63 19.78
N GLY A 339 -10.27 4.92 20.10
CA GLY A 339 -11.04 4.18 21.11
C GLY A 339 -11.25 2.69 20.81
N ASN A 340 -11.00 2.23 19.58
CA ASN A 340 -11.03 0.82 19.19
C ASN A 340 -9.68 0.12 19.32
N GLY A 341 -8.60 0.82 19.67
CA GLY A 341 -7.25 0.26 19.88
C GLY A 341 -6.19 0.80 18.92
N ILE A 342 -5.00 0.18 18.92
CA ILE A 342 -3.90 0.50 18.01
C ILE A 342 -4.19 -0.14 16.65
N ARG A 343 -4.17 0.67 15.58
CA ARG A 343 -4.57 0.25 14.22
C ARG A 343 -3.71 0.88 13.12
N LEU A 344 -3.86 0.36 11.90
CA LEU A 344 -3.44 1.06 10.69
C LEU A 344 -4.18 2.40 10.60
N THR A 345 -3.47 3.44 10.16
CA THR A 345 -4.05 4.75 9.90
C THR A 345 -5.06 4.72 8.76
N ASP A 346 -6.01 5.64 8.79
CA ASP A 346 -6.97 5.89 7.71
C ASP A 346 -6.61 7.28 7.15
N PRO A 347 -5.57 7.43 6.32
CA PRO A 347 -4.97 8.74 6.08
C PRO A 347 -5.95 9.71 5.42
N ALA A 348 -6.06 10.91 5.99
CA ALA A 348 -6.93 11.98 5.52
C ALA A 348 -6.15 13.29 5.45
N THR A 349 -6.15 13.96 4.30
CA THR A 349 -5.42 15.21 4.11
C THR A 349 -6.28 16.41 4.49
N THR A 350 -5.68 17.32 5.27
CA THR A 350 -6.27 18.60 5.62
C THR A 350 -6.45 19.45 4.36
N GLU A 351 -7.56 20.16 4.27
CA GLU A 351 -7.86 21.06 3.15
C GLU A 351 -7.89 20.37 1.76
N ASN A 352 -8.04 19.04 1.76
CA ASN A 352 -8.15 18.20 0.57
C ASN A 352 -6.91 18.25 -0.35
N ASP A 353 -5.73 18.63 0.16
CA ASP A 353 -4.46 18.66 -0.58
C ASP A 353 -3.87 17.25 -0.78
#